data_AF-A0A6G0VVC4-F1
#
_entry.id   AF-A0A6G0VVC4-F1
#
_cell.length_a   1.000
_cell.length_b   1.000
_cell.length_c   1.000
_cell.angle_alpha   90.00
_cell.angle_beta   90.00
_cell.angle_gamma   90.00
#
_symmetry.space_group_name_H-M   'P 1'
#
loop_
_entity.id
_entity.type
_entity.pdbx_description
1 polymer ?
#
loop_
_entity_poly.entity_id
_entity_poly.type
_entity_poly.pdbx_seq_one_letter_code
_entity_poly.pdbx_strand_id
1 'polypeptide(L)'
;MVDDFSVDYMHLVCLGIVKKVFLLWLGIFKKAPVLVRIQSYVILITNHLLSINLKITCDISRKPRGLNEVLGWKATEVRIFLLYTGPIVLKGILLNECYIHLFCLHVAFRILLSLNISEKMLNFNEKLLIHFVEKFEELYGEKFVSQNIHGLIHIVDDYRKFGSLEKYLCFPFENYMKFLKKNVEKT
;
A
#
# COMPACT_ATOMS: atom_id res chain seq x y z
N MET A 1 -16.02 -14.53 -10.30
CA MET A 1 -15.35 -13.23 -10.11
C MET A 1 -15.77 -12.37 -11.30
N VAL A 2 -16.04 -11.08 -11.14
CA VAL A 2 -16.45 -10.24 -12.29
C VAL A 2 -15.19 -9.96 -13.11
N ASP A 3 -15.13 -10.46 -14.34
CA ASP A 3 -13.93 -10.45 -15.19
C ASP A 3 -13.71 -9.15 -15.98
N ASP A 4 -14.69 -8.24 -15.98
CA ASP A 4 -14.74 -7.07 -16.86
C ASP A 4 -14.21 -5.78 -16.23
N PHE A 5 -13.85 -5.79 -14.95
CA PHE A 5 -13.35 -4.61 -14.24
C PHE A 5 -12.04 -4.90 -13.52
N SER A 6 -10.99 -4.13 -13.85
CA SER A 6 -9.70 -4.21 -13.16
C SER A 6 -9.82 -3.80 -11.70
N VAL A 7 -9.16 -4.53 -10.79
CA VAL A 7 -9.14 -4.19 -9.37
C VAL A 7 -8.36 -2.90 -9.14
N ASP A 8 -8.97 -1.94 -8.45
CA ASP A 8 -8.34 -0.65 -8.18
C ASP A 8 -7.24 -0.75 -7.12
N TYR A 9 -6.00 -0.60 -7.57
CA TYR A 9 -4.78 -0.49 -6.76
C TYR A 9 -4.91 0.49 -5.59
N MET A 10 -5.57 1.63 -5.80
CA MET A 10 -5.69 2.67 -4.78
C MET A 10 -6.50 2.19 -3.59
N HIS A 11 -7.66 1.59 -3.83
CA HIS A 11 -8.56 1.13 -2.79
C HIS A 11 -8.11 -0.19 -2.18
N LEU A 12 -7.74 -1.18 -3.01
CA LEU A 12 -7.35 -2.50 -2.52
C LEU A 12 -6.05 -2.42 -1.72
N VAL A 13 -5.02 -1.79 -2.29
CA VAL A 13 -3.65 -1.90 -1.79
C VAL A 13 -3.32 -0.76 -0.85
N CYS A 14 -3.46 0.49 -1.30
CA CYS A 14 -3.08 1.64 -0.49
C CYS A 14 -4.02 1.78 0.71
N LEU A 15 -5.32 1.97 0.46
CA LEU A 15 -6.30 2.19 1.54
C LEU A 15 -6.74 0.91 2.25
N GLY A 16 -6.70 -0.23 1.56
CA GLY A 16 -7.07 -1.52 2.12
C GLY A 16 -5.92 -2.16 2.90
N ILE A 17 -4.89 -2.62 2.20
CA ILE A 17 -3.85 -3.49 2.77
C ILE A 17 -2.81 -2.70 3.56
N VAL A 18 -2.14 -1.72 2.94
CA VAL A 18 -1.04 -0.99 3.59
C VAL A 18 -1.58 -0.22 4.80
N LYS A 19 -2.74 0.43 4.67
CA LYS A 19 -3.39 1.09 5.80
C LYS A 19 -3.72 0.10 6.91
N LYS A 20 -4.28 -1.10 6.59
CA LYS A 20 -4.53 -2.14 7.60
C LYS A 20 -3.25 -2.56 8.33
N VAL A 21 -2.15 -2.78 7.60
CA VAL A 21 -0.86 -3.15 8.20
C VAL A 21 -0.41 -2.10 9.22
N PHE A 22 -0.51 -0.81 8.90
CA PHE A 22 -0.20 0.25 9.87
C PHE A 22 -1.09 0.22 11.11
N LEU A 23 -2.39 0.02 10.93
CA LEU A 23 -3.32 -0.03 12.06
C LEU A 23 -3.05 -1.24 12.98
N LEU A 24 -2.56 -2.35 12.42
CA LEU A 24 -2.10 -3.50 13.20
C LEU A 24 -0.82 -3.16 13.98
N TRP A 25 0.17 -2.55 13.33
CA TRP A 25 1.40 -2.12 13.99
C TRP A 25 1.19 -1.06 15.07
N LEU A 26 0.20 -0.18 14.91
CA LEU A 26 -0.17 0.79 15.93
C LEU A 26 -1.07 0.21 17.04
N GLY A 27 -1.46 -1.07 16.94
CA GLY A 27 -2.33 -1.71 17.92
C GLY A 27 -3.74 -1.13 17.99
N ILE A 28 -4.20 -0.43 16.94
CA ILE A 28 -5.52 0.21 16.88
C ILE A 28 -6.62 -0.86 16.78
N PHE A 29 -6.35 -1.96 16.07
CA PHE A 29 -7.28 -3.08 16.01
C PHE A 29 -7.34 -3.83 17.34
N LYS A 30 -8.56 -4.07 17.82
CA LYS A 30 -8.80 -4.94 18.98
C LYS A 30 -8.20 -6.32 18.70
N LYS A 31 -7.49 -6.89 19.69
CA LYS A 31 -6.79 -8.18 19.59
C LYS A 31 -5.67 -8.24 18.53
N ALA A 32 -5.14 -7.10 18.06
CA ALA A 32 -3.93 -7.11 17.23
C ALA A 32 -2.76 -7.79 17.97
N PRO A 33 -1.93 -8.61 17.30
CA PRO A 33 -0.79 -9.26 17.95
C PRO A 33 0.13 -8.22 18.60
N VAL A 34 0.68 -8.53 19.77
CA VAL A 34 1.55 -7.59 20.50
C VAL A 34 2.94 -7.53 19.85
N LEU A 35 3.42 -8.66 19.32
CA LEU A 35 4.75 -8.79 18.71
C LEU A 35 4.98 -7.84 17.54
N VAL A 36 3.95 -7.58 16.73
CA VAL A 36 4.06 -6.71 15.54
C VAL A 36 3.91 -5.22 15.86
N ARG A 37 3.70 -4.84 17.13
CA ARG A 37 3.41 -3.44 17.49
C ARG A 37 4.67 -2.58 17.54
N ILE A 38 4.56 -1.35 17.06
CA ILE A 38 5.69 -0.41 16.90
C ILE A 38 5.52 0.86 17.72
N GLN A 39 4.64 0.85 18.73
CA GLN A 39 4.19 2.07 19.41
C GLN A 39 5.34 2.88 20.03
N SER A 40 6.38 2.21 20.53
CA SER A 40 7.62 2.83 21.03
C SER A 40 8.44 3.54 19.95
N TYR A 41 8.35 3.08 18.69
CA TYR A 41 9.13 3.60 17.57
C TYR A 41 8.38 4.63 16.72
N VAL A 42 7.12 4.96 17.05
CA VAL A 42 6.27 5.89 16.26
C VAL A 42 6.94 7.26 16.11
N ILE A 43 7.52 7.79 17.17
CA ILE A 43 8.20 9.10 17.15
C ILE A 43 9.45 9.04 16.27
N LEU A 44 10.25 7.98 16.40
CA LEU A 44 11.46 7.77 15.61
C LEU A 44 11.14 7.69 14.11
N ILE A 45 10.16 6.85 13.74
CA ILE A 45 9.70 6.70 12.36
C ILE A 45 9.13 8.01 11.81
N THR A 46 8.38 8.75 12.63
CA THR A 46 7.84 10.07 12.26
C THR A 46 8.96 11.05 11.94
N ASN A 47 10.00 11.12 12.79
CA ASN A 47 11.15 11.98 12.53
C ASN A 47 11.89 11.60 11.24
N HIS A 48 12.06 10.30 10.99
CA HIS A 48 12.63 9.83 9.72
C HIS A 48 11.78 10.23 8.51
N LEU A 49 10.45 10.05 8.55
CA LEU A 49 9.54 10.50 7.49
C LEU A 49 9.65 12.01 7.24
N LEU A 50 9.64 12.81 8.30
CA LEU A 50 9.73 14.27 8.21
C LEU A 50 11.09 14.72 7.66
N SER A 51 12.18 14.04 8.00
CA SER A 51 13.50 14.34 7.44
C SER A 51 13.59 14.08 5.93
N ILE A 52 12.83 13.10 5.42
CA ILE A 52 12.77 12.80 3.98
C ILE A 52 12.00 13.89 3.22
N ASN A 53 11.11 14.64 3.87
CA ASN A 53 10.35 15.72 3.21
C ASN A 53 11.22 16.81 2.59
N LEU A 54 12.46 16.97 3.05
CA LEU A 54 13.44 17.89 2.48
C LEU A 54 14.03 17.40 1.15
N LYS A 55 13.94 16.08 0.88
CA LYS A 55 14.53 15.42 -0.29
C LYS A 55 13.48 15.01 -1.34
N ILE A 56 12.21 15.33 -1.10
CA ILE A 56 11.11 15.00 -2.01
C ILE A 56 11.02 16.03 -3.13
N THR A 57 10.94 15.55 -4.37
CA THR A 57 10.81 16.42 -5.55
C THR A 57 9.45 17.11 -5.61
N CYS A 58 9.38 18.23 -6.32
CA CYS A 58 8.17 19.02 -6.49
C CYS A 58 7.05 18.27 -7.25
N ASP A 59 7.38 17.21 -7.99
CA ASP A 59 6.42 16.36 -8.72
C ASP A 59 5.48 15.61 -7.76
N ILE A 60 5.89 15.45 -6.50
CA ILE A 60 5.10 14.80 -5.47
C ILE A 60 4.18 15.83 -4.80
N SER A 61 2.91 15.84 -5.22
CA SER A 61 1.90 16.80 -4.76
C SER A 61 1.66 16.84 -3.24
N ARG A 62 1.98 15.77 -2.49
CA ARG A 62 1.80 15.71 -1.03
C ARG A 62 3.03 15.13 -0.36
N LYS A 63 3.58 15.88 0.59
CA LYS A 63 4.69 15.43 1.43
C LYS A 63 4.19 14.41 2.48
N PRO A 64 4.94 13.33 2.75
CA PRO A 64 4.72 12.42 3.86
C PRO A 64 4.47 13.15 5.18
N ARG A 65 3.42 12.74 5.87
CA ARG A 65 3.14 13.15 7.25
C ARG A 65 3.70 12.13 8.23
N GLY A 66 3.66 12.44 9.51
CA GLY A 66 4.07 11.51 10.55
C GLY A 66 3.14 10.31 10.68
N LEU A 67 3.63 9.26 11.32
CA LEU A 67 2.86 8.03 11.59
C LEU A 67 1.67 8.28 12.54
N ASN A 68 1.77 9.30 13.38
CA ASN A 68 0.70 9.79 14.24
C ASN A 68 -0.57 10.18 13.46
N GLU A 69 -0.43 10.57 12.19
CA GLU A 69 -1.55 10.97 11.34
C GLU A 69 -1.98 9.89 10.34
N VAL A 70 -1.47 8.66 10.47
CA VAL A 70 -1.68 7.60 9.45
C VAL A 70 -3.16 7.29 9.16
N LEU A 71 -4.04 7.49 10.15
CA LEU A 71 -5.48 7.37 9.99
C LEU A 71 -6.04 8.34 8.94
N GLY A 72 -5.47 9.55 8.88
CA GLY A 72 -5.85 10.61 7.95
C GLY A 72 -5.05 10.60 6.64
N TRP A 73 -4.10 9.68 6.45
CA TRP A 73 -3.34 9.58 5.20
C TRP A 73 -4.25 9.27 4.03
N LYS A 74 -4.09 10.05 2.96
CA LYS A 74 -4.73 9.81 1.67
C LYS A 74 -3.96 8.72 0.92
N ALA A 75 -4.63 8.08 -0.03
CA ALA A 75 -4.03 6.99 -0.79
C ALA A 75 -2.71 7.39 -1.49
N THR A 76 -2.57 8.65 -1.92
CA THR A 76 -1.34 9.15 -2.55
C THR A 76 -0.15 9.10 -1.59
N GLU A 77 -0.38 9.42 -0.32
CA GLU A 77 0.66 9.41 0.72
C GLU A 77 1.04 7.97 1.07
N VAL A 78 0.05 7.08 1.14
CA VAL A 78 0.28 5.66 1.35
C VAL A 78 1.04 5.03 0.17
N ARG A 79 0.75 5.43 -1.06
CA ARG A 79 1.51 5.02 -2.26
C ARG A 79 2.97 5.45 -2.17
N ILE A 80 3.23 6.71 -1.83
CA ILE A 80 4.61 7.22 -1.67
C ILE A 80 5.34 6.43 -0.59
N PHE A 81 4.65 6.12 0.51
CA PHE A 81 5.20 5.29 1.56
C PHE A 81 5.57 3.90 1.05
N LEU A 82 4.63 3.19 0.43
CA LEU A 82 4.86 1.83 -0.06
C LEU A 82 6.01 1.78 -1.08
N LEU A 83 6.05 2.71 -2.03
CA LEU A 83 6.96 2.64 -3.18
C LEU A 83 8.32 3.29 -2.98
N TYR A 84 8.47 4.17 -1.98
CA TYR A 84 9.69 4.96 -1.80
C TYR A 84 10.16 5.03 -0.35
N THR A 85 9.36 5.59 0.56
CA THR A 85 9.89 5.94 1.89
C THR A 85 9.89 4.77 2.88
N GLY A 86 8.92 3.86 2.79
CA GLY A 86 8.74 2.73 3.70
C GLY A 86 9.97 1.83 3.85
N PRO A 87 10.56 1.30 2.77
CA PRO A 87 11.76 0.47 2.85
C PRO A 87 12.95 1.15 3.52
N ILE A 88 13.05 2.48 3.42
CA ILE A 88 14.15 3.25 4.01
C ILE A 88 13.88 3.48 5.49
N VAL A 89 12.68 3.96 5.81
CA VAL A 89 12.32 4.42 7.15
C VAL A 89 12.15 3.27 8.13
N LEU A 90 11.72 2.11 7.67
CA LEU A 90 11.40 0.96 8.54
C LEU A 90 12.58 0.01 8.76
N LYS A 91 13.66 0.17 8.00
CA LYS A 91 14.82 -0.73 8.04
C LYS A 91 15.51 -0.63 9.40
N GLY A 92 15.66 -1.77 10.06
CA GLY A 92 16.27 -1.86 11.39
C GLY A 92 15.37 -1.41 12.54
N ILE A 93 14.10 -1.05 12.26
CA ILE A 93 13.11 -0.68 13.30
C ILE A 93 12.07 -1.78 13.47
N LEU A 94 11.54 -2.30 12.37
CA LEU A 94 10.58 -3.41 12.41
C LEU A 94 11.26 -4.74 12.73
N LEU A 95 10.50 -5.68 13.29
CA LEU A 95 10.86 -7.10 13.27
C LEU A 95 11.17 -7.51 11.82
N ASN A 96 12.26 -8.28 11.64
CA ASN A 96 12.73 -8.67 10.32
C ASN A 96 11.63 -9.31 9.46
N GLU A 97 10.78 -10.13 10.05
CA GLU A 97 9.67 -10.78 9.33
C GLU A 97 8.63 -9.75 8.85
N CYS A 98 8.26 -8.78 9.69
CA CYS A 98 7.34 -7.69 9.30
C CYS A 98 7.96 -6.77 8.24
N TYR A 99 9.26 -6.51 8.33
CA TYR A 99 9.99 -5.73 7.33
C TYR A 99 10.02 -6.45 5.98
N ILE A 100 10.42 -7.72 5.96
CA ILE A 100 10.44 -8.56 4.75
C ILE A 100 9.05 -8.64 4.15
N HIS A 101 8.01 -8.84 4.98
CA HIS A 101 6.62 -8.87 4.55
C HIS A 101 6.19 -7.59 3.82
N LEU A 102 6.44 -6.41 4.40
CA LEU A 102 6.18 -5.15 3.70
C LEU A 102 7.07 -5.00 2.45
N PHE A 103 8.32 -5.45 2.51
CA PHE A 103 9.26 -5.35 1.39
C PHE A 103 8.84 -6.24 0.20
N CYS A 104 8.26 -7.42 0.45
CA CYS A 104 7.62 -8.24 -0.58
C CYS A 104 6.53 -7.45 -1.31
N LEU A 105 5.66 -6.76 -0.57
CA LEU A 105 4.61 -5.92 -1.16
C LEU A 105 5.20 -4.75 -1.95
N HIS A 106 6.24 -4.10 -1.42
CA HIS A 106 6.98 -3.05 -2.12
C HIS A 106 7.50 -3.55 -3.48
N VAL A 107 8.21 -4.67 -3.51
CA VAL A 107 8.77 -5.24 -4.74
C VAL A 107 7.66 -5.64 -5.71
N ALA A 108 6.61 -6.31 -5.23
CA ALA A 108 5.47 -6.71 -6.04
C ALA A 108 4.84 -5.52 -6.78
N PHE A 109 4.58 -4.42 -6.08
CA PHE A 109 3.96 -3.25 -6.70
C PHE A 109 4.93 -2.41 -7.52
N ARG A 110 6.23 -2.39 -7.20
CA ARG A 110 7.23 -1.80 -8.09
C ARG A 110 7.28 -2.51 -9.44
N ILE A 111 7.14 -3.84 -9.44
CA ILE A 111 7.01 -4.61 -10.67
C ILE A 111 5.69 -4.23 -11.35
N LEU A 112 4.51 -4.45 -10.74
CA LEU A 112 3.20 -4.26 -11.39
C LEU A 112 2.89 -2.85 -11.92
N LEU A 113 3.55 -1.83 -11.37
CA LEU A 113 3.42 -0.45 -11.85
C LEU A 113 4.35 -0.15 -13.04
N SER A 114 5.38 -0.96 -13.25
CA SER A 114 6.28 -0.81 -14.39
C SER A 114 5.57 -1.14 -15.70
N LEU A 115 5.96 -0.47 -16.78
CA LEU A 115 5.48 -0.76 -18.12
C LEU A 115 6.24 -1.94 -18.74
N ASN A 116 5.59 -2.69 -19.62
CA ASN A 116 6.21 -3.73 -20.47
C ASN A 116 7.00 -4.81 -19.70
N ILE A 117 6.44 -5.27 -18.58
CA ILE A 117 6.98 -6.38 -17.79
C ILE A 117 6.91 -7.70 -18.60
N SER A 118 7.94 -8.53 -18.49
CA SER A 118 7.97 -9.87 -19.10
C SER A 118 7.11 -10.87 -18.33
N GLU A 119 6.59 -11.89 -19.02
CA GLU A 119 5.78 -12.95 -18.39
C GLU A 119 6.53 -13.67 -17.25
N LYS A 120 7.85 -13.85 -17.37
CA LYS A 120 8.68 -14.40 -16.31
C LYS A 120 8.62 -13.57 -15.03
N MET A 121 8.63 -12.24 -15.15
CA MET A 121 8.54 -11.33 -14.01
C MET A 121 7.13 -11.29 -13.43
N LEU A 122 6.09 -11.45 -14.26
CA LEU A 122 4.71 -11.59 -13.79
C LEU A 122 4.53 -12.89 -12.98
N ASN A 123 5.03 -14.01 -13.48
CA ASN A 123 4.99 -15.29 -12.76
C ASN A 123 5.76 -15.25 -11.44
N PHE A 124 6.89 -14.52 -11.40
CA PHE A 124 7.61 -14.26 -10.16
C PHE A 124 6.75 -13.43 -9.18
N ASN A 125 6.09 -12.39 -9.68
CA ASN A 125 5.26 -11.52 -8.87
C ASN A 125 4.04 -12.24 -8.29
N GLU A 126 3.40 -13.10 -9.08
CA GLU A 126 2.29 -13.92 -8.62
C GLU A 126 2.70 -14.78 -7.42
N LYS A 127 3.84 -15.48 -7.51
CA LYS A 127 4.41 -16.25 -6.40
C LYS A 127 4.74 -15.36 -5.19
N LEU A 128 5.25 -14.15 -5.43
CA LEU A 128 5.59 -13.18 -4.38
C LEU A 128 4.34 -12.70 -3.64
N LEU A 129 3.23 -12.46 -4.34
CA LEU A 129 1.96 -12.05 -3.74
C LEU A 129 1.26 -13.19 -3.01
N ILE A 130 1.32 -14.42 -3.54
CA ILE A 130 0.85 -15.62 -2.83
C ILE A 130 1.61 -15.76 -1.50
N HIS A 131 2.94 -15.68 -1.54
CA HIS A 131 3.78 -15.73 -0.35
C HIS A 131 3.44 -14.61 0.66
N PHE A 132 3.17 -13.39 0.16
CA PHE A 132 2.75 -12.28 1.01
C PHE A 132 1.43 -12.58 1.75
N VAL A 133 0.47 -13.20 1.08
CA VAL A 133 -0.84 -13.55 1.66
C VAL A 133 -0.68 -14.64 2.72
N GLU A 134 0.08 -15.71 2.43
CA GLU A 134 0.38 -16.77 3.39
C GLU A 134 1.06 -16.22 4.64
N LYS A 135 2.10 -15.39 4.46
CA LYS A 135 2.81 -14.75 5.59
C LYS A 135 1.99 -13.70 6.32
N PHE A 136 0.98 -13.10 5.68
CA PHE A 136 0.09 -12.18 6.36
C PHE A 136 -0.67 -12.90 7.48
N GLU A 137 -1.20 -14.08 7.18
CA GLU A 137 -1.95 -14.88 8.15
C GLU A 137 -1.08 -15.28 9.33
N GLU A 138 0.14 -15.75 9.08
CA GLU A 138 1.09 -16.14 10.14
C GLU A 138 1.45 -14.97 11.06
N LEU A 139 1.72 -13.79 10.49
CA LEU A 139 2.21 -12.62 11.25
C LEU A 139 1.10 -11.90 12.00
N TYR A 140 -0.06 -11.74 11.38
CA TYR A 140 -1.13 -10.89 11.89
C TYR A 140 -2.28 -11.70 12.49
N GLY A 141 -2.49 -12.92 12.00
CA GLY A 141 -3.57 -13.84 12.37
C GLY A 141 -4.71 -13.86 11.36
N GLU A 142 -5.27 -15.05 11.15
CA GLU A 142 -6.37 -15.37 10.21
C GLU A 142 -7.53 -14.37 10.27
N LYS A 143 -7.94 -13.97 11.48
CA LYS A 143 -9.04 -13.00 11.70
C LYS A 143 -8.85 -11.63 11.02
N PHE A 144 -7.63 -11.29 10.62
CA PHE A 144 -7.33 -10.04 9.92
C PHE A 144 -7.15 -10.22 8.41
N VAL A 145 -7.21 -11.44 7.89
CA VAL A 145 -7.22 -11.73 6.46
C VAL A 145 -8.59 -11.31 5.90
N SER A 146 -8.63 -10.15 5.25
CA SER A 146 -9.84 -9.65 4.59
C SER A 146 -9.86 -10.03 3.12
N GLN A 147 -11.03 -9.87 2.48
CA GLN A 147 -11.17 -9.99 1.04
C GLN A 147 -10.10 -9.22 0.25
N ASN A 148 -9.70 -8.03 0.71
CA ASN A 148 -8.66 -7.25 0.05
C ASN A 148 -7.30 -7.98 -0.03
N ILE A 149 -6.98 -8.79 0.98
CA ILE A 149 -5.72 -9.53 1.04
C ILE A 149 -5.75 -10.69 0.04
N HIS A 150 -6.84 -11.46 -0.02
CA HIS A 150 -7.00 -12.48 -1.07
C HIS A 150 -7.06 -11.87 -2.48
N GLY A 151 -7.67 -10.69 -2.62
CA GLY A 151 -7.75 -9.97 -3.88
C GLY A 151 -6.39 -9.64 -4.50
N LEU A 152 -5.29 -9.61 -3.72
CA LEU A 152 -3.94 -9.43 -4.25
C LEU A 152 -3.54 -10.51 -5.25
N ILE A 153 -3.98 -11.75 -5.04
CA ILE A 153 -3.57 -12.89 -5.87
C ILE A 153 -4.01 -12.67 -7.33
N HIS A 154 -5.16 -12.03 -7.53
CA HIS A 154 -5.76 -11.82 -8.84
C HIS A 154 -5.25 -10.56 -9.57
N ILE A 155 -4.49 -9.69 -8.91
CA ILE A 155 -3.97 -8.46 -9.52
C ILE A 155 -3.00 -8.75 -10.69
N VAL A 156 -2.29 -9.88 -10.65
CA VAL A 156 -1.38 -10.25 -11.74
C VAL A 156 -2.18 -10.61 -13.00
N ASP A 157 -3.33 -11.26 -12.85
CA ASP A 157 -4.23 -11.57 -13.96
C ASP A 157 -4.81 -10.29 -14.57
N ASP A 158 -5.15 -9.31 -13.74
CA ASP A 158 -5.56 -7.98 -14.22
C ASP A 158 -4.44 -7.30 -15.04
N TYR A 159 -3.19 -7.41 -14.59
CA TYR A 159 -2.06 -6.89 -15.38
C TYR A 159 -1.93 -7.62 -16.72
N ARG A 160 -2.09 -8.95 -16.75
CA ARG A 160 -2.05 -9.74 -18.01
C ARG A 160 -3.17 -9.31 -18.98
N LYS A 161 -4.36 -9.03 -18.48
CA LYS A 161 -5.53 -8.62 -19.29
C LYS A 161 -5.45 -7.17 -19.77
N PHE A 162 -5.10 -6.23 -18.89
CA PHE A 162 -5.25 -4.79 -19.14
C PHE A 162 -3.92 -4.02 -19.27
N GLY A 163 -2.80 -4.65 -18.91
CA GLY A 163 -1.48 -4.04 -18.85
C GLY A 163 -1.21 -3.34 -17.51
N SER A 164 -0.24 -2.41 -17.49
CA SER A 164 0.19 -1.74 -16.24
C SER A 164 -0.94 -1.06 -15.49
N LEU A 165 -0.94 -1.29 -14.17
CA LEU A 165 -1.85 -0.65 -13.21
C LEU A 165 -1.73 0.88 -13.22
N GLU A 166 -0.62 1.45 -13.74
CA GLU A 166 -0.49 2.90 -13.90
C GLU A 166 -1.49 3.48 -14.92
N LYS A 167 -1.94 2.68 -15.89
CA LYS A 167 -2.84 3.15 -16.95
C LYS A 167 -4.27 3.39 -16.47
N TYR A 168 -4.68 2.77 -15.36
CA TYR A 168 -6.06 2.82 -14.84
C TYR A 168 -6.13 3.29 -13.38
N LEU A 169 -5.15 4.09 -12.96
CA LEU A 169 -5.14 4.64 -11.60
C LEU A 169 -6.41 5.47 -11.36
N CYS A 170 -7.14 5.18 -10.28
CA CYS A 170 -8.30 5.97 -9.85
C CYS A 170 -7.95 7.35 -9.25
N PHE A 171 -6.66 7.62 -8.98
CA PHE A 171 -6.19 8.86 -8.37
C PHE A 171 -6.65 10.15 -9.11
N PRO A 172 -6.58 10.24 -10.46
CA PRO A 172 -7.08 11.41 -11.18
C PRO A 172 -8.61 11.51 -11.14
N PHE A 173 -9.31 10.38 -11.20
CA PHE A 173 -10.78 10.31 -11.20
C PHE A 173 -11.40 10.84 -9.91
N GLU A 174 -10.87 10.46 -8.73
CA GLU A 174 -11.36 10.99 -7.45
C GLU A 174 -11.21 12.51 -7.33
N ASN A 175 -10.12 13.06 -7.86
CA ASN A 175 -9.91 14.51 -7.85
C ASN A 175 -10.92 15.21 -8.77
N TYR A 176 -11.21 14.63 -9.93
CA TYR A 176 -12.19 15.17 -10.88
C TYR A 176 -13.63 15.08 -10.36
N MET A 177 -14.00 14.00 -9.67
CA MET A 177 -15.32 13.86 -9.04
C MET A 177 -15.61 14.97 -8.02
N LYS A 178 -14.60 15.41 -7.26
CA LYS A 178 -14.74 16.56 -6.35
C LYS A 178 -14.99 17.87 -7.09
N PHE A 179 -14.35 18.07 -8.24
CA PHE A 179 -14.60 19.22 -9.09
C PHE A 179 -16.02 19.20 -9.65
N LEU A 180 -16.48 18.07 -10.20
CA LEU A 180 -17.83 17.90 -10.70
C LEU A 180 -18.88 18.20 -9.62
N LYS A 181 -18.73 17.61 -8.43
CA LYS A 181 -19.65 17.84 -7.31
C LYS A 181 -19.78 19.33 -6.96
N LYS A 182 -18.66 20.06 -6.93
CA LYS A 182 -18.63 21.51 -6.67
C LYS A 182 -19.35 22.33 -7.74
N ASN A 183 -19.40 21.85 -8.98
CA ASN A 183 -20.09 22.55 -10.07
C ASN A 183 -21.59 22.26 -10.10
N VAL A 184 -22.01 21.07 -9.65
CA VAL A 184 -23.44 20.72 -9.55
C VAL A 184 -24.11 21.37 -8.33
N GLU A 185 -23.38 21.58 -7.23
CA GLU A 185 -23.90 22.31 -6.05
C GLU A 185 -24.03 23.83 -6.27
N LYS A 186 -23.57 24.34 -7.43
CA LYS A 186 -23.65 25.77 -7.81
C LYS A 186 -24.72 26.09 -8.85
N THR A 187 -25.48 25.08 -9.28
CA THR A 187 -26.69 25.20 -10.10
C THR A 187 -27.92 24.97 -9.24
#